data_AF-A0A1E3H3L8-F1
#
_entry.id   AF-A0A1E3H3L8-F1
#
_cell.length_a   1.000
_cell.length_b   1.000
_cell.length_c   1.000
_cell.angle_alpha   90.00
_cell.angle_beta   90.00
_cell.angle_gamma   90.00
#
_symmetry.space_group_name_H-M   'P 1'
#
loop_
_entity.id
_entity.type
_entity.pdbx_description
1 polymer ?
#
loop_
_entity_poly.entity_id
_entity_poly.type
_entity_poly.pdbx_seq_one_letter_code
_entity_poly.pdbx_strand_id
1 'polypeptide(L)'
;MANKTTKTDAAELALSAVEEALKLDFGLDDDKPAPAAETGADPAPAPAEPRKDDRAGPRAARTRPKAPANDDRRAVGTLLYQLQRRPSSSVFWVAFAVSVVWLAAIGYVGLSLIGGNLATGDVAALARRPDVLVVATLAIIPVMFFWTMALMIWRAQEMRLTSRTMTEVALRLAEPEDVARESVITVGQAIRREVAAMGDGIERALARASELEVLVHNEVSSLERSYTENEIRIRSLIEELVNQRESVVSNAERVRSSISGAHEALTSEMRNAGELITGRLEETGRDLTRTFGEKAEQLTIAFDSAGRNLTSAVSESGEEFVARLETSGRDISDRIANVGLEVDSRISASSNEVTGTITRVADETAARFASESERLTGAIAATGESVTGRLETTTRDLLDRLTATGEDLTGTVTRTLGETIATFTSEAAPSPTASP
;
A
#
# COMPACT_ATOMS: atom_id res chain seq x y z
N MET A 1 16.83 -8.68 -18.88
CA MET A 1 15.76 -8.86 -17.88
C MET A 1 16.42 -9.13 -16.55
N ALA A 2 16.21 -8.30 -15.52
CA ALA A 2 16.48 -8.69 -14.13
C ALA A 2 15.90 -7.70 -13.11
N ASN A 3 15.25 -8.29 -12.11
CA ASN A 3 15.13 -7.90 -10.71
C ASN A 3 14.06 -6.86 -10.30
N LYS A 4 12.89 -7.38 -9.91
CA LYS A 4 11.84 -6.63 -9.19
C LYS A 4 11.03 -7.59 -8.30
N THR A 5 11.67 -8.25 -7.32
CA THR A 5 10.95 -9.19 -6.43
C THR A 5 11.32 -9.11 -4.93
N THR A 6 12.27 -8.28 -4.49
CA THR A 6 12.72 -8.30 -3.08
C THR A 6 11.90 -7.45 -2.09
N LYS A 7 10.99 -6.58 -2.55
CA LYS A 7 10.19 -5.72 -1.64
C LYS A 7 8.87 -6.33 -1.17
N THR A 8 8.31 -7.29 -1.90
CA THR A 8 7.02 -7.91 -1.57
C THR A 8 7.19 -8.93 -0.45
N ASP A 9 8.31 -9.66 -0.45
CA ASP A 9 8.64 -10.75 0.47
C ASP A 9 8.81 -10.28 1.93
N ALA A 10 9.43 -9.10 2.13
CA ALA A 10 9.61 -8.52 3.47
C ALA A 10 8.30 -8.01 4.09
N ALA A 11 7.33 -7.60 3.26
CA ALA A 11 6.03 -7.15 3.74
C ALA A 11 5.12 -8.34 4.09
N GLU A 12 5.19 -9.44 3.32
CA GLU A 12 4.50 -10.69 3.64
C GLU A 12 5.04 -11.35 4.91
N LEU A 13 6.36 -11.34 5.12
CA LEU A 13 6.99 -11.84 6.35
C LEU A 13 6.58 -11.04 7.59
N ALA A 14 6.45 -9.72 7.46
CA ALA A 14 5.99 -8.87 8.57
C ALA A 14 4.50 -9.10 8.89
N LEU A 15 3.65 -9.31 7.87
CA LEU A 15 2.23 -9.58 8.07
C LEU A 15 2.01 -10.96 8.72
N SER A 16 2.77 -11.98 8.29
CA SER A 16 2.73 -13.32 8.87
C SER A 16 3.18 -13.34 10.33
N ALA A 17 4.21 -12.56 10.69
CA ALA A 17 4.68 -12.47 12.07
C ALA A 17 3.66 -11.79 13.00
N VAL A 18 2.88 -10.83 12.48
CA VAL A 18 1.79 -10.20 13.26
C VAL A 18 0.59 -11.14 13.41
N GLU A 19 0.25 -11.93 12.39
CA GLU A 19 -0.85 -12.91 12.46
C GLU A 19 -0.53 -14.08 13.41
N GLU A 20 0.74 -14.50 13.45
CA GLU A 20 1.22 -15.54 14.38
C GLU A 20 1.26 -15.06 15.84
N ALA A 21 1.61 -13.79 16.07
CA ALA A 21 1.53 -13.18 17.40
C ALA A 21 0.09 -12.99 17.90
N LEU A 22 -0.88 -12.80 16.99
CA LEU A 22 -2.30 -12.66 17.34
C LEU A 22 -2.96 -14.01 17.65
N LYS A 23 -2.50 -15.10 17.02
CA LYS A 23 -2.98 -16.47 17.30
C LYS A 23 -2.46 -17.04 18.63
N LEU A 24 -1.31 -16.58 19.12
CA LEU A 24 -0.74 -17.05 20.39
C LEU A 24 -1.49 -16.52 21.63
N ASP A 25 -2.31 -15.48 21.51
CA ASP A 25 -3.02 -14.83 22.64
C ASP A 25 -4.46 -15.35 22.84
N PHE A 26 -5.01 -16.07 21.86
CA PHE A 26 -6.32 -16.73 21.99
C PHE A 26 -6.14 -18.25 22.09
N GLY A 27 -5.80 -18.71 23.30
CA GLY A 27 -5.74 -20.13 23.64
C GLY A 27 -7.11 -20.80 23.51
N LEU A 28 -7.31 -21.52 22.41
CA LEU A 28 -8.38 -22.51 22.24
C LEU A 28 -7.72 -23.85 21.93
N ASP A 29 -7.43 -24.60 22.99
CA ASP A 29 -7.14 -26.03 22.90
C ASP A 29 -8.45 -26.81 23.09
N ASP A 30 -8.89 -27.47 22.02
CA ASP A 30 -9.99 -28.43 21.98
C ASP A 30 -9.39 -29.83 21.72
N ASP A 31 -9.30 -30.70 22.74
CA ASP A 31 -9.60 -32.16 22.62
C ASP A 31 -9.59 -32.94 23.98
N LYS A 32 -10.80 -33.35 24.42
CA LYS A 32 -11.22 -34.64 25.08
C LYS A 32 -10.74 -35.09 26.49
N PRO A 33 -11.40 -36.09 27.15
CA PRO A 33 -12.68 -36.80 26.87
C PRO A 33 -13.67 -36.87 28.07
N ALA A 34 -14.95 -37.17 27.77
CA ALA A 34 -15.97 -37.51 28.76
C ALA A 34 -15.91 -38.98 29.20
N PRO A 35 -16.30 -39.31 30.45
CA PRO A 35 -16.84 -40.63 30.78
C PRO A 35 -18.25 -40.59 31.40
N ALA A 36 -19.09 -41.44 30.80
CA ALA A 36 -20.09 -42.34 31.37
C ALA A 36 -21.05 -41.89 32.50
N ALA A 37 -22.33 -41.99 32.14
CA ALA A 37 -23.48 -42.09 33.02
C ALA A 37 -23.60 -43.46 33.71
N GLU A 38 -24.13 -43.48 34.93
CA GLU A 38 -25.02 -44.53 35.44
C GLU A 38 -26.15 -43.92 36.30
N THR A 39 -27.34 -43.91 35.69
CA THR A 39 -28.68 -44.27 36.21
C THR A 39 -29.12 -43.96 37.65
N GLY A 40 -30.27 -43.28 37.77
CA GLY A 40 -31.27 -43.59 38.80
C GLY A 40 -32.27 -42.48 39.20
N ALA A 41 -33.56 -42.72 38.89
CA ALA A 41 -34.77 -42.28 39.60
C ALA A 41 -35.57 -41.02 39.15
N ASP A 42 -36.81 -41.32 38.74
CA ASP A 42 -38.12 -40.62 38.71
C ASP A 42 -38.25 -39.07 38.75
N PRO A 43 -39.19 -38.49 37.96
CA PRO A 43 -39.53 -37.06 38.02
C PRO A 43 -40.78 -36.77 38.89
N ALA A 44 -40.65 -35.81 39.83
CA ALA A 44 -41.77 -35.16 40.51
C ALA A 44 -41.37 -33.71 40.91
N PRO A 45 -42.29 -32.79 41.21
CA PRO A 45 -42.80 -31.80 40.25
C PRO A 45 -42.47 -30.35 40.61
N ALA A 46 -42.66 -29.45 39.63
CA ALA A 46 -42.48 -28.01 39.73
C ALA A 46 -43.43 -27.34 40.76
N PRO A 47 -43.00 -26.26 41.46
CA PRO A 47 -43.87 -25.52 42.37
C PRO A 47 -44.87 -24.64 41.61
N ALA A 48 -46.15 -24.85 41.90
CA ALA A 48 -47.27 -24.07 41.39
C ALA A 48 -47.49 -22.78 42.19
N GLU A 49 -47.70 -21.67 41.49
CA GLU A 49 -48.26 -20.42 42.02
C GLU A 49 -49.75 -20.60 42.38
N PRO A 50 -50.24 -20.06 43.51
CA PRO A 50 -51.65 -20.17 43.86
C PRO A 50 -52.50 -19.14 43.11
N ARG A 51 -53.32 -19.67 42.19
CA ARG A 51 -54.53 -19.02 41.65
C ARG A 51 -55.46 -18.60 42.79
N LYS A 52 -55.87 -17.32 42.78
CA LYS A 52 -56.94 -16.80 43.64
C LYS A 52 -58.30 -17.24 43.08
N ASP A 53 -59.01 -18.02 43.87
CA ASP A 53 -60.42 -18.35 43.68
C ASP A 53 -61.30 -17.15 44.02
N ASP A 54 -62.09 -16.72 43.03
CA ASP A 54 -63.26 -15.86 43.22
C ASP A 54 -64.43 -16.71 43.72
N ARG A 55 -64.71 -16.65 45.03
CA ARG A 55 -65.99 -17.08 45.60
C ARG A 55 -66.57 -16.05 46.58
N ALA A 56 -67.58 -15.35 46.06
CA ALA A 56 -68.85 -14.99 46.69
C ALA A 56 -68.87 -14.39 48.12
N GLY A 57 -69.14 -13.07 48.19
CA GLY A 57 -69.91 -12.41 49.26
C GLY A 57 -69.54 -10.93 49.48
N PRO A 58 -70.45 -10.04 49.92
CA PRO A 58 -71.87 -9.91 49.65
C PRO A 58 -72.25 -8.56 48.97
N ARG A 59 -73.31 -8.64 48.15
CA ARG A 59 -74.26 -7.60 47.68
C ARG A 59 -73.95 -6.13 48.04
N ALA A 60 -73.74 -5.36 46.97
CA ALA A 60 -73.94 -3.92 46.91
C ALA A 60 -75.25 -3.48 47.61
N ALA A 61 -75.10 -2.87 48.78
CA ALA A 61 -76.16 -2.07 49.37
C ALA A 61 -76.27 -0.79 48.53
N ARG A 62 -77.27 -0.77 47.64
CA ARG A 62 -77.78 0.47 47.03
C ARG A 62 -78.26 1.38 48.17
N THR A 63 -77.37 2.24 48.64
CA THR A 63 -77.74 3.39 49.46
C THR A 63 -78.64 4.26 48.60
N ARG A 64 -79.91 4.34 48.99
CA ARG A 64 -80.85 5.34 48.47
C ARG A 64 -80.19 6.71 48.56
N PRO A 65 -80.29 7.59 47.56
CA PRO A 65 -79.82 8.96 47.72
C PRO A 65 -80.58 9.58 48.90
N LYS A 66 -79.85 9.91 49.96
CA LYS A 66 -80.36 10.81 51.00
C LYS A 66 -80.73 12.11 50.29
N ALA A 67 -82.00 12.50 50.39
CA ALA A 67 -82.44 13.82 49.96
C ALA A 67 -81.52 14.88 50.61
N PRO A 68 -81.00 15.86 49.84
CA PRO A 68 -80.17 16.91 50.40
C PRO A 68 -80.92 17.67 51.50
N ALA A 69 -80.25 18.01 52.58
CA ALA A 69 -80.78 18.72 53.75
C ALA A 69 -81.22 20.19 53.50
N ASN A 70 -81.69 20.50 52.29
CA ASN A 70 -82.09 21.83 51.84
C ASN A 70 -83.53 21.84 51.29
N ASP A 71 -84.34 20.84 51.66
CA ASP A 71 -85.74 20.71 51.20
C ASP A 71 -86.70 21.69 51.90
N ASP A 72 -86.26 22.35 52.99
CA ASP A 72 -87.04 23.35 53.73
C ASP A 72 -87.41 24.58 52.89
N ARG A 73 -86.63 24.85 51.84
CA ARG A 73 -86.85 25.99 50.93
C ARG A 73 -88.05 25.80 49.99
N ARG A 74 -88.52 24.57 49.76
CA ARG A 74 -89.68 24.31 48.86
C ARG A 74 -91.04 24.47 49.57
N ALA A 75 -91.09 24.30 50.89
CA ALA A 75 -92.32 24.45 51.68
C ALA A 75 -92.77 25.93 51.87
N VAL A 76 -91.84 26.89 51.78
CA VAL A 76 -92.16 28.32 51.93
C VAL A 76 -92.89 28.89 50.70
N GLY A 77 -92.61 28.35 49.50
CA GLY A 77 -93.23 28.81 48.25
C GLY A 77 -94.73 28.46 48.13
N THR A 78 -95.17 27.36 48.73
CA THR A 78 -96.58 26.92 48.67
C THR A 78 -97.47 27.68 49.66
N LEU A 79 -96.92 28.18 50.77
CA LEU A 79 -97.62 29.00 51.77
C LEU A 79 -97.97 30.40 51.24
N LEU A 80 -97.08 31.03 50.48
CA LEU A 80 -97.33 32.36 49.88
C LEU A 80 -98.49 32.35 48.87
N TYR A 81 -98.67 31.26 48.12
CA TYR A 81 -99.76 31.13 47.14
C TYR A 81 -101.14 30.97 47.79
N GLN A 82 -101.21 30.45 49.02
CA GLN A 82 -102.48 30.29 49.74
C GLN A 82 -102.98 31.62 50.35
N LEU A 83 -102.09 32.58 50.63
CA LEU A 83 -102.45 33.90 51.17
C LEU A 83 -103.12 34.84 50.15
N GLN A 84 -103.03 34.58 48.84
CA GLN A 84 -103.56 35.49 47.81
C GLN A 84 -105.00 35.17 47.33
N ARG A 85 -105.66 34.14 47.87
CA ARG A 85 -107.03 33.77 47.45
C ARG A 85 -108.07 34.71 48.07
N ARG A 86 -108.74 35.53 47.25
CA ARG A 86 -109.86 36.40 47.68
C ARG A 86 -111.16 35.59 47.83
N PRO A 87 -112.01 35.86 48.84
CA PRO A 87 -113.29 35.19 49.03
C PRO A 87 -114.26 35.52 47.87
N SER A 88 -115.06 34.53 47.44
CA SER A 88 -115.97 34.68 46.30
C SER A 88 -117.12 35.65 46.60
N SER A 89 -117.41 36.57 45.67
CA SER A 89 -118.52 37.55 45.78
C SER A 89 -119.91 36.97 45.49
N SER A 90 -120.04 35.63 45.38
CA SER A 90 -121.29 34.94 45.05
C SER A 90 -122.41 35.17 46.08
N VAL A 91 -122.05 35.41 47.35
CA VAL A 91 -123.02 35.66 48.44
C VAL A 91 -123.87 36.91 48.16
N PHE A 92 -123.29 37.96 47.59
CA PHE A 92 -124.03 39.19 47.27
C PHE A 92 -125.02 38.98 46.11
N TRP A 93 -124.68 38.13 45.14
CA TRP A 93 -125.59 37.79 44.04
C TRP A 93 -126.84 37.03 44.52
N VAL A 94 -126.68 36.12 45.48
CA VAL A 94 -127.82 35.40 46.08
C VAL A 94 -128.72 36.38 46.84
N ALA A 95 -128.15 37.28 47.64
CA ALA A 95 -128.93 38.29 48.36
C ALA A 95 -129.69 39.25 47.43
N PHE A 96 -129.08 39.62 46.30
CA PHE A 96 -129.75 40.39 45.25
C PHE A 96 -130.96 39.64 44.69
N ALA A 97 -130.80 38.38 44.31
CA ALA A 97 -131.89 37.56 43.78
C ALA A 97 -133.06 37.42 44.76
N VAL A 98 -132.78 37.11 46.03
CA VAL A 98 -133.82 36.99 47.06
C VAL A 98 -134.52 38.33 47.32
N SER A 99 -133.76 39.44 47.31
CA SER A 99 -134.33 40.79 47.46
C SER A 99 -135.30 41.14 46.33
N VAL A 100 -134.96 40.78 45.09
CA VAL A 100 -135.84 41.00 43.92
C VAL A 100 -137.11 40.17 44.04
N VAL A 101 -137.01 38.89 44.42
CA VAL A 101 -138.18 38.03 44.63
C VAL A 101 -139.09 38.57 45.73
N TRP A 102 -138.51 39.06 46.83
CA TRP A 102 -139.28 39.67 47.92
C TRP A 102 -139.99 40.95 47.50
N LEU A 103 -139.30 41.85 46.80
CA LEU A 103 -139.89 43.07 46.27
C LEU A 103 -141.00 42.80 45.26
N ALA A 104 -140.86 41.75 44.45
CA ALA A 104 -141.93 41.31 43.55
C ALA A 104 -143.15 40.79 44.33
N ALA A 105 -142.94 39.97 45.36
CA ALA A 105 -144.01 39.43 46.20
C ALA A 105 -144.76 40.53 46.97
N ILE A 106 -144.03 41.44 47.63
CA ILE A 106 -144.64 42.54 48.37
C ILE A 106 -145.26 43.59 47.44
N GLY A 107 -144.68 43.80 46.25
CA GLY A 107 -145.27 44.65 45.22
C GLY A 107 -146.60 44.09 44.72
N TYR A 108 -146.69 42.78 44.51
CA TYR A 108 -147.94 42.10 44.14
C TYR A 108 -149.01 42.24 45.24
N VAL A 109 -148.65 42.01 46.50
CA VAL A 109 -149.56 42.18 47.65
C VAL A 109 -149.95 43.65 47.85
N GLY A 110 -149.02 44.59 47.66
CA GLY A 110 -149.29 46.02 47.74
C GLY A 110 -150.26 46.49 46.67
N LEU A 111 -150.10 46.02 45.42
CA LEU A 111 -151.02 46.29 44.33
C LEU A 111 -152.41 45.68 44.59
N SER A 112 -152.53 44.51 45.22
CA SER A 112 -153.83 43.91 45.52
C SER A 112 -154.57 44.62 46.66
N LEU A 113 -153.85 45.10 47.68
CA LEU A 113 -154.44 45.81 48.83
C LEU A 113 -154.80 47.27 48.51
N ILE A 114 -153.93 47.98 47.81
CA ILE A 114 -154.04 49.44 47.60
C ILE A 114 -154.63 49.76 46.21
N GLY A 115 -154.48 48.84 45.24
CA GLY A 115 -154.73 49.06 43.81
C GLY A 115 -156.15 49.48 43.42
N GLY A 116 -157.17 49.14 44.21
CA GLY A 116 -158.55 49.54 43.94
C GLY A 116 -158.79 51.06 43.93
N ASN A 117 -157.90 51.85 44.55
CA ASN A 117 -158.04 53.30 44.71
C ASN A 117 -156.81 54.10 44.22
N LEU A 118 -156.04 53.54 43.28
CA LEU A 118 -154.81 54.16 42.73
C LEU A 118 -155.06 55.22 41.64
N ALA A 119 -156.32 55.60 41.40
CA ALA A 119 -156.74 56.33 40.20
C ALA A 119 -156.55 57.87 40.23
N THR A 120 -156.09 58.48 41.32
CA THR A 120 -156.02 59.96 41.44
C THR A 120 -154.62 60.57 41.36
N GLY A 121 -153.56 59.79 41.11
CA GLY A 121 -152.24 60.31 40.69
C GLY A 121 -151.46 61.18 41.69
N ASP A 122 -152.00 61.47 42.88
CA ASP A 122 -151.30 62.27 43.89
C ASP A 122 -150.40 61.40 44.78
N VAL A 123 -149.10 61.38 44.45
CA VAL A 123 -148.05 60.62 45.14
C VAL A 123 -147.85 61.10 46.58
N ALA A 124 -148.08 62.40 46.84
CA ALA A 124 -147.95 62.97 48.19
C ALA A 124 -149.12 62.55 49.09
N ALA A 125 -150.33 62.44 48.53
CA ALA A 125 -151.49 61.89 49.24
C ALA A 125 -151.32 60.38 49.51
N LEU A 126 -150.71 59.63 48.59
CA LEU A 126 -150.45 58.21 48.75
C LEU A 126 -149.44 57.94 49.88
N ALA A 127 -148.39 58.75 50.01
CA ALA A 127 -147.39 58.63 51.07
C ALA A 127 -147.92 58.93 52.49
N ARG A 128 -149.01 59.71 52.61
CA ARG A 128 -149.66 59.97 53.91
C ARG A 128 -150.61 58.85 54.34
N ARG A 129 -150.91 57.88 53.47
CA ARG A 129 -151.77 56.76 53.83
C ARG A 129 -151.00 55.77 54.72
N PRO A 130 -151.59 55.35 55.85
CA PRO A 130 -150.95 54.38 56.73
C PRO A 130 -150.66 53.05 56.00
N ASP A 131 -151.57 52.59 55.13
CA ASP A 131 -151.42 51.31 54.43
C ASP A 131 -150.19 51.28 53.50
N VAL A 132 -149.89 52.40 52.84
CA VAL A 132 -148.74 52.53 51.93
C VAL A 132 -147.44 52.54 52.73
N LEU A 133 -147.42 53.24 53.88
CA LEU A 133 -146.26 53.24 54.78
C LEU A 133 -145.98 51.84 55.32
N VAL A 134 -147.03 51.06 55.66
CA VAL A 134 -146.86 49.67 56.12
C VAL A 134 -146.25 48.81 55.00
N VAL A 135 -146.78 48.86 53.78
CA VAL A 135 -146.25 48.08 52.65
C VAL A 135 -144.81 48.51 52.30
N ALA A 136 -144.53 49.82 52.27
CA ALA A 136 -143.18 50.33 52.01
C ALA A 136 -142.18 49.89 53.10
N THR A 137 -142.60 49.91 54.36
CA THR A 137 -141.79 49.43 55.48
C THR A 137 -141.53 47.93 55.37
N LEU A 138 -142.55 47.13 55.03
CA LEU A 138 -142.42 45.69 54.81
C LEU A 138 -141.59 45.33 53.57
N ALA A 139 -141.49 46.23 52.59
CA ALA A 139 -140.66 46.07 51.41
C ALA A 139 -139.18 46.33 51.73
N ILE A 140 -138.87 47.39 52.48
CA ILE A 140 -137.49 47.84 52.72
C ILE A 140 -136.79 46.99 53.79
N ILE A 141 -137.46 46.69 54.92
CA ILE A 141 -136.81 46.01 56.06
C ILE A 141 -136.18 44.67 55.65
N PRO A 142 -136.88 43.76 54.93
CA PRO A 142 -136.31 42.46 54.57
C PRO A 142 -135.18 42.58 53.55
N VAL A 143 -135.25 43.53 52.62
CA VAL A 143 -134.15 43.77 51.66
C VAL A 143 -132.88 44.21 52.38
N MET A 144 -133.01 45.15 53.33
CA MET A 144 -131.90 45.56 54.20
C MET A 144 -131.37 44.37 55.03
N PHE A 145 -132.26 43.51 55.53
CA PHE A 145 -131.89 42.31 56.26
C PHE A 145 -131.09 41.31 55.39
N PHE A 146 -131.51 41.06 54.15
CA PHE A 146 -130.78 40.15 53.25
C PHE A 146 -129.38 40.68 52.92
N TRP A 147 -129.23 41.98 52.67
CA TRP A 147 -127.94 42.60 52.40
C TRP A 147 -127.01 42.62 53.62
N THR A 148 -127.53 42.89 54.82
CA THR A 148 -126.74 42.82 56.06
C THR A 148 -126.32 41.39 56.37
N MET A 149 -127.20 40.40 56.16
CA MET A 149 -126.86 38.98 56.31
C MET A 149 -125.78 38.55 55.30
N ALA A 150 -125.84 39.03 54.05
CA ALA A 150 -124.81 38.77 53.03
C ALA A 150 -123.46 39.36 53.41
N LEU A 151 -123.43 40.62 53.88
CA LEU A 151 -122.23 41.26 54.42
C LEU A 151 -121.65 40.46 55.59
N MET A 152 -122.50 39.97 56.49
CA MET A 152 -122.07 39.19 57.65
C MET A 152 -121.47 37.84 57.25
N ILE A 153 -122.08 37.14 56.28
CA ILE A 153 -121.55 35.88 55.75
C ILE A 153 -120.22 36.10 55.03
N TRP A 154 -120.11 37.13 54.18
CA TRP A 154 -118.87 37.45 53.48
C TRP A 154 -117.74 37.81 54.46
N ARG A 155 -118.04 38.65 55.47
CA ARG A 155 -117.09 39.03 56.54
C ARG A 155 -116.68 37.84 57.41
N ALA A 156 -117.60 36.92 57.69
CA ALA A 156 -117.31 35.69 58.43
C ALA A 156 -116.44 34.72 57.62
N GLN A 157 -116.65 34.64 56.31
CA GLN A 157 -115.79 33.86 55.40
C GLN A 157 -114.37 34.45 55.33
N GLU A 158 -114.25 35.77 55.25
CA GLU A 158 -112.97 36.50 55.32
C GLU A 158 -112.22 36.21 56.62
N MET A 159 -112.91 36.24 57.76
CA MET A 159 -112.30 35.91 59.06
C MET A 159 -111.93 34.44 59.21
N ARG A 160 -112.75 33.49 58.71
CA ARG A 160 -112.41 32.06 58.75
C ARG A 160 -111.18 31.71 57.91
N LEU A 161 -110.98 32.37 56.78
CA LEU A 161 -109.79 32.17 55.95
C LEU A 161 -108.54 32.74 56.66
N THR A 162 -108.68 33.92 57.26
CA THR A 162 -107.58 34.61 57.96
C THR A 162 -107.19 33.90 59.27
N SER A 163 -108.14 33.34 60.02
CA SER A 163 -107.85 32.68 61.30
C SER A 163 -107.01 31.41 61.12
N ARG A 164 -107.25 30.65 60.04
CA ARG A 164 -106.44 29.45 59.73
C ARG A 164 -104.99 29.80 59.44
N THR A 165 -104.73 30.87 58.70
CA THR A 165 -103.37 31.34 58.42
C THR A 165 -102.69 31.97 59.65
N MET A 166 -103.46 32.57 60.56
CA MET A 166 -102.91 33.16 61.77
C MET A 166 -102.53 32.13 62.83
N THR A 167 -103.28 31.03 62.96
CA THR A 167 -102.93 29.92 63.86
C THR A 167 -101.68 29.18 63.39
N GLU A 168 -101.49 29.01 62.08
CA GLU A 168 -100.29 28.36 61.53
C GLU A 168 -99.02 29.23 61.70
N VAL A 169 -99.16 30.55 61.58
CA VAL A 169 -98.06 31.50 61.88
C VAL A 169 -97.80 31.63 63.38
N ALA A 170 -98.83 31.63 64.23
CA ALA A 170 -98.67 31.71 65.69
C ALA A 170 -98.02 30.44 66.29
N LEU A 171 -98.34 29.25 65.77
CA LEU A 171 -97.68 28.01 66.16
C LEU A 171 -96.20 27.99 65.73
N ARG A 172 -95.86 28.56 64.56
CA ARG A 172 -94.46 28.70 64.13
C ARG A 172 -93.66 29.78 64.88
N LEU A 173 -94.32 30.82 65.39
CA LEU A 173 -93.69 31.81 66.27
C LEU A 173 -93.53 31.33 67.72
N ALA A 174 -94.19 30.22 68.10
CA ALA A 174 -94.06 29.57 69.40
C ALA A 174 -92.96 28.49 69.46
N GLU A 175 -92.42 28.05 68.30
CA GLU A 175 -91.31 27.08 68.19
C GLU A 175 -89.94 27.66 67.74
N PRO A 176 -89.44 28.81 68.24
CA PRO A 176 -88.09 29.25 67.87
C PRO A 176 -86.97 28.48 68.62
N GLU A 177 -87.25 27.78 69.73
CA GLU A 177 -86.21 27.03 70.45
C GLU A 177 -85.82 25.71 69.77
N ASP A 178 -86.77 24.87 69.34
CA ASP A 178 -86.43 23.53 68.86
C ASP A 178 -85.71 23.54 67.51
N VAL A 179 -86.08 24.44 66.58
CA VAL A 179 -85.40 24.58 65.29
C VAL A 179 -83.98 25.16 65.48
N ALA A 180 -83.81 26.11 66.41
CA ALA A 180 -82.50 26.64 66.74
C ALA A 180 -81.62 25.59 67.46
N ARG A 181 -82.19 24.83 68.41
CA ARG A 181 -81.51 23.77 69.16
C ARG A 181 -81.11 22.61 68.25
N GLU A 182 -81.96 22.21 67.32
CA GLU A 182 -81.65 21.19 66.31
C GLU A 182 -80.60 21.68 65.31
N SER A 183 -80.63 22.95 64.88
CA SER A 183 -79.59 23.56 64.04
C SER A 183 -78.24 23.66 64.75
N VAL A 184 -78.21 23.95 66.06
CA VAL A 184 -76.98 23.98 66.87
C VAL A 184 -76.45 22.57 67.12
N ILE A 185 -77.32 21.58 67.33
CA ILE A 185 -76.90 20.16 67.49
C ILE A 185 -76.38 19.60 66.16
N THR A 186 -77.00 19.91 65.02
CA THR A 186 -76.53 19.46 63.70
C THR A 186 -75.26 20.18 63.26
N VAL A 187 -75.15 21.50 63.47
CA VAL A 187 -73.90 22.23 63.24
C VAL A 187 -72.83 21.76 64.22
N GLY A 188 -73.16 21.50 65.48
CA GLY A 188 -72.24 20.94 66.47
C GLY A 188 -71.74 19.53 66.12
N GLN A 189 -72.61 18.66 65.60
CA GLN A 189 -72.21 17.35 65.08
C GLN A 189 -71.45 17.45 63.75
N ALA A 190 -71.79 18.39 62.88
CA ALA A 190 -71.06 18.64 61.64
C ALA A 190 -69.66 19.17 61.93
N ILE A 191 -69.51 20.12 62.85
CA ILE A 191 -68.21 20.60 63.34
C ILE A 191 -67.45 19.46 64.02
N ARG A 192 -68.09 18.64 64.88
CA ARG A 192 -67.41 17.47 65.48
C ARG A 192 -66.92 16.50 64.43
N ARG A 193 -67.71 16.24 63.39
CA ARG A 193 -67.36 15.32 62.31
C ARG A 193 -66.28 15.91 61.41
N GLU A 194 -66.33 17.20 61.12
CA GLU A 194 -65.31 17.90 60.33
C GLU A 194 -63.99 18.01 61.10
N VAL A 195 -64.03 18.31 62.39
CA VAL A 195 -62.86 18.34 63.28
C VAL A 195 -62.32 16.93 63.51
N ALA A 196 -63.16 15.91 63.64
CA ALA A 196 -62.71 14.51 63.70
C ALA A 196 -62.11 14.05 62.37
N ALA A 197 -62.65 14.49 61.23
CA ALA A 197 -62.09 14.21 59.90
C ALA A 197 -60.79 14.99 59.65
N MET A 198 -60.67 16.23 60.13
CA MET A 198 -59.42 16.98 60.15
C MET A 198 -58.42 16.34 61.10
N GLY A 199 -58.85 15.85 62.26
CA GLY A 199 -58.02 15.10 63.21
C GLY A 199 -57.45 13.84 62.57
N ASP A 200 -58.31 12.99 61.98
CA ASP A 200 -57.88 11.79 61.22
C ASP A 200 -57.04 12.16 59.98
N GLY A 201 -57.33 13.30 59.35
CA GLY A 201 -56.55 13.82 58.22
C GLY A 201 -55.15 14.29 58.62
N ILE A 202 -55.03 14.95 59.78
CA ILE A 202 -53.76 15.39 60.38
C ILE A 202 -52.99 14.17 60.89
N GLU A 203 -53.62 13.23 61.59
CA GLU A 203 -52.98 11.99 62.03
C GLU A 203 -52.48 11.17 60.85
N ARG A 204 -53.26 11.05 59.76
CA ARG A 204 -52.84 10.37 58.53
C ARG A 204 -51.77 11.15 57.74
N ALA A 205 -51.75 12.48 57.81
CA ALA A 205 -50.68 13.29 57.20
C ALA A 205 -49.38 13.19 58.01
N LEU A 206 -49.48 13.20 59.34
CA LEU A 206 -48.36 13.02 60.26
C LEU A 206 -47.75 11.61 60.11
N ALA A 207 -48.58 10.58 59.99
CA ALA A 207 -48.13 9.22 59.70
C ALA A 207 -47.35 9.17 58.37
N ARG A 208 -47.89 9.77 57.31
CA ARG A 208 -47.19 9.86 56.01
C ARG A 208 -45.90 10.67 56.06
N ALA A 209 -45.88 11.77 56.82
CA ALA A 209 -44.67 12.58 57.01
C ALA A 209 -43.60 11.78 57.76
N SER A 210 -43.98 11.02 58.78
CA SER A 210 -43.07 10.13 59.52
C SER A 210 -42.56 8.96 58.66
N GLU A 211 -43.41 8.38 57.82
CA GLU A 211 -42.99 7.36 56.83
C GLU A 211 -41.98 7.94 55.83
N LEU A 212 -42.19 9.16 55.35
CA LEU A 212 -41.25 9.85 54.46
C LEU A 212 -39.94 10.22 55.17
N GLU A 213 -39.98 10.65 56.43
CA GLU A 213 -38.79 10.93 57.23
C GLU A 213 -37.94 9.66 57.38
N VAL A 214 -38.57 8.52 57.70
CA VAL A 214 -37.88 7.23 57.79
C VAL A 214 -37.31 6.82 56.44
N LEU A 215 -38.04 7.01 55.33
CA LEU A 215 -37.55 6.71 53.99
C LEU A 215 -36.34 7.58 53.64
N VAL A 216 -36.42 8.90 53.85
CA VAL A 216 -35.33 9.83 53.58
C VAL A 216 -34.13 9.50 54.46
N HIS A 217 -34.32 9.19 55.74
CA HIS A 217 -33.23 8.80 56.63
C HIS A 217 -32.55 7.49 56.18
N ASN A 218 -33.34 6.53 55.71
CA ASN A 218 -32.81 5.28 55.13
C ASN A 218 -32.06 5.54 53.83
N GLU A 219 -32.57 6.41 52.96
CA GLU A 219 -31.92 6.78 51.70
C GLU A 219 -30.60 7.53 51.95
N VAL A 220 -30.59 8.49 52.88
CA VAL A 220 -29.38 9.19 53.30
C VAL A 220 -28.38 8.22 53.91
N SER A 221 -28.81 7.31 54.78
CA SER A 221 -27.92 6.29 55.37
C SER A 221 -27.35 5.33 54.32
N SER A 222 -28.14 4.98 53.30
CA SER A 222 -27.68 4.18 52.16
C SER A 222 -26.64 4.95 51.34
N LEU A 223 -26.91 6.22 51.08
CA LEU A 223 -26.04 7.11 50.32
C LEU A 223 -24.70 7.34 51.06
N GLU A 224 -24.72 7.67 52.35
CA GLU A 224 -23.53 7.80 53.20
C GLU A 224 -22.69 6.53 53.22
N ARG A 225 -23.34 5.36 53.32
CA ARG A 225 -22.64 4.06 53.24
C ARG A 225 -21.98 3.88 51.89
N SER A 226 -22.68 4.17 50.78
CA SER A 226 -22.13 4.05 49.43
C SER A 226 -20.98 5.03 49.17
N TYR A 227 -21.04 6.25 49.72
CA TYR A 227 -19.95 7.22 49.62
C TYR A 227 -18.74 6.77 50.42
N THR A 228 -18.94 6.23 51.63
CA THR A 228 -17.85 5.68 52.44
C THR A 228 -17.20 4.48 51.76
N GLU A 229 -18.00 3.58 51.16
CA GLU A 229 -17.50 2.45 50.40
C GLU A 229 -16.73 2.90 49.14
N ASN A 230 -17.26 3.89 48.42
CA ASN A 230 -16.58 4.47 47.27
C ASN A 230 -15.27 5.16 47.67
N GLU A 231 -15.22 5.87 48.80
CA GLU A 231 -14.00 6.48 49.30
C GLU A 231 -12.93 5.43 49.61
N ILE A 232 -13.30 4.35 50.30
CA ILE A 232 -12.38 3.23 50.60
C ILE A 232 -11.86 2.63 49.28
N ARG A 233 -12.74 2.39 48.32
CA ARG A 233 -12.36 1.86 47.00
C ARG A 233 -11.40 2.79 46.26
N ILE A 234 -11.68 4.09 46.22
CA ILE A 234 -10.81 5.08 45.57
C ILE A 234 -9.46 5.14 46.27
N ARG A 235 -9.41 5.14 47.61
CA ARG A 235 -8.15 5.12 48.37
C ARG A 235 -7.34 3.85 48.05
N SER A 236 -7.99 2.69 48.02
CA SER A 236 -7.35 1.42 47.66
C SER A 236 -6.80 1.42 46.23
N LEU A 237 -7.56 1.95 45.26
CA LEU A 237 -7.09 2.08 43.87
C LEU A 237 -5.92 3.06 43.74
N ILE A 238 -5.94 4.17 44.48
CA ILE A 238 -4.82 5.12 44.50
C ILE A 238 -3.57 4.46 45.09
N GLU A 239 -3.70 3.72 46.19
CA GLU A 239 -2.59 2.99 46.80
C GLU A 239 -2.02 1.94 45.83
N GLU A 240 -2.88 1.20 45.13
CA GLU A 240 -2.46 0.25 44.09
C GLU A 240 -1.75 0.96 42.94
N LEU A 241 -2.25 2.10 42.45
CA LEU A 241 -1.59 2.89 41.42
C LEU A 241 -0.23 3.44 41.87
N VAL A 242 -0.10 3.87 43.13
CA VAL A 242 1.17 4.32 43.70
C VAL A 242 2.16 3.15 43.76
N ASN A 243 1.73 1.98 44.22
CA ASN A 243 2.55 0.77 44.27
C ASN A 243 2.97 0.33 42.85
N GLN A 244 2.06 0.36 41.88
CA GLN A 244 2.35 0.06 40.48
C GLN A 244 3.36 1.07 39.91
N ARG A 245 3.18 2.36 40.16
CA ARG A 245 4.12 3.40 39.72
C ARG A 245 5.51 3.18 40.31
N GLU A 246 5.61 2.89 41.60
CA GLU A 246 6.89 2.64 42.26
C GLU A 246 7.58 1.39 41.68
N SER A 247 6.82 0.32 41.43
CA SER A 247 7.31 -0.88 40.75
C SER A 247 7.83 -0.58 39.34
N VAL A 248 7.10 0.22 38.55
CA VAL A 248 7.52 0.64 37.20
C VAL A 248 8.80 1.46 37.25
N VAL A 249 8.92 2.41 38.18
CA VAL A 249 10.14 3.22 38.35
C VAL A 249 11.32 2.36 38.77
N SER A 250 11.11 1.44 39.72
CA SER A 250 12.14 0.47 40.15
C SER A 250 12.58 -0.43 39.00
N ASN A 251 11.65 -0.94 38.20
CA ASN A 251 11.95 -1.73 37.01
C ASN A 251 12.72 -0.92 35.96
N ALA A 252 12.33 0.33 35.73
CA ALA A 252 13.04 1.23 34.81
C ALA A 252 14.49 1.48 35.26
N GLU A 253 14.72 1.68 36.56
CA GLU A 253 16.08 1.88 37.09
C GLU A 253 16.91 0.59 37.01
N ARG A 254 16.29 -0.58 37.26
CA ARG A 254 16.94 -1.88 37.04
C ARG A 254 17.33 -2.09 35.59
N VAL A 255 16.43 -1.82 34.64
CA VAL A 255 16.72 -1.89 33.20
C VAL A 255 17.84 -0.94 32.83
N ARG A 256 17.80 0.31 33.31
CA ARG A 256 18.85 1.30 33.08
C ARG A 256 20.21 0.83 33.61
N SER A 257 20.26 0.29 34.83
CA SER A 257 21.48 -0.27 35.42
C SER A 257 22.00 -1.46 34.63
N SER A 258 21.14 -2.38 34.20
CA SER A 258 21.53 -3.52 33.36
C SER A 258 22.08 -3.07 32.00
N ILE A 259 21.45 -2.08 31.36
CA ILE A 259 21.94 -1.52 30.09
C ILE A 259 23.30 -0.85 30.27
N SER A 260 23.49 -0.06 31.34
CA SER A 260 24.79 0.57 31.63
C SER A 260 25.88 -0.47 31.85
N GLY A 261 25.61 -1.50 32.66
CA GLY A 261 26.54 -2.60 32.90
C GLY A 261 26.88 -3.38 31.64
N ALA A 262 25.88 -3.67 30.79
CA ALA A 262 26.09 -4.31 29.50
C ALA A 262 26.93 -3.44 28.55
N HIS A 263 26.72 -2.13 28.55
CA HIS A 263 27.49 -1.20 27.72
C HIS A 263 28.96 -1.11 28.17
N GLU A 264 29.21 -1.06 29.47
CA GLU A 264 30.56 -1.09 30.05
C GLU A 264 31.27 -2.42 29.72
N ALA A 265 30.58 -3.55 29.88
CA ALA A 265 31.09 -4.86 29.53
C ALA A 265 31.44 -4.95 28.04
N LEU A 266 30.53 -4.54 27.14
CA LEU A 266 30.77 -4.53 25.70
C LEU A 266 31.96 -3.64 25.32
N THR A 267 32.07 -2.47 25.94
CA THR A 267 33.18 -1.55 25.66
C THR A 267 34.51 -2.15 26.11
N SER A 268 34.54 -2.86 27.25
CA SER A 268 35.71 -3.60 27.72
C SER A 268 36.08 -4.75 26.78
N GLU A 269 35.10 -5.56 26.37
CA GLU A 269 35.30 -6.65 25.40
C GLU A 269 35.82 -6.14 24.06
N MET A 270 35.27 -5.04 23.55
CA MET A 270 35.74 -4.41 22.31
C MET A 270 37.17 -3.90 22.41
N ARG A 271 37.58 -3.33 23.56
CA ARG A 271 38.98 -2.92 23.79
C ARG A 271 39.91 -4.12 23.83
N ASN A 272 39.55 -5.17 24.58
CA ASN A 272 40.34 -6.39 24.68
C ASN A 272 40.47 -7.11 23.33
N ALA A 273 39.38 -7.18 22.57
CA ALA A 273 39.38 -7.72 21.21
C ALA A 273 40.26 -6.88 20.27
N GLY A 274 40.20 -5.55 20.38
CA GLY A 274 41.06 -4.63 19.63
C GLY A 274 42.55 -4.85 19.93
N GLU A 275 42.92 -4.94 21.21
CA GLU A 275 44.31 -5.20 21.64
C GLU A 275 44.80 -6.57 21.15
N LEU A 276 43.96 -7.61 21.24
CA LEU A 276 44.29 -8.95 20.74
C LEU A 276 44.50 -8.96 19.22
N ILE A 277 43.64 -8.28 18.46
CA ILE A 277 43.76 -8.17 17.00
C ILE A 277 45.05 -7.43 16.64
N THR A 278 45.32 -6.28 17.25
CA THR A 278 46.55 -5.52 16.99
C THR A 278 47.79 -6.34 17.34
N GLY A 279 47.80 -7.03 18.48
CA GLY A 279 48.92 -7.89 18.88
C GLY A 279 49.19 -9.03 17.88
N ARG A 280 48.13 -9.71 17.43
CA ARG A 280 48.24 -10.77 16.39
C ARG A 280 48.71 -10.20 15.05
N LEU A 281 48.27 -9.00 14.68
CA LEU A 281 48.65 -8.36 13.44
C LEU A 281 50.13 -7.94 13.46
N GLU A 282 50.62 -7.40 14.57
CA GLU A 282 52.04 -7.09 14.77
C GLU A 282 52.91 -8.34 14.74
N GLU A 283 52.46 -9.44 15.38
CA GLU A 283 53.15 -10.72 15.35
C GLU A 283 53.23 -11.30 13.93
N THR A 284 52.09 -11.36 13.25
CA THR A 284 52.01 -11.80 11.86
C THR A 284 52.88 -10.93 10.95
N GLY A 285 52.89 -9.60 11.15
CA GLY A 285 53.71 -8.66 10.39
C GLY A 285 55.22 -8.89 10.61
N ARG A 286 55.64 -9.17 11.84
CA ARG A 286 57.02 -9.53 12.17
C ARG A 286 57.43 -10.86 11.52
N ASP A 287 56.59 -11.88 11.62
CA ASP A 287 56.86 -13.19 11.01
C ASP A 287 56.89 -13.13 9.48
N LEU A 288 56.00 -12.34 8.87
CA LEU A 288 56.00 -12.11 7.43
C LEU A 288 57.30 -11.43 6.99
N THR A 289 57.71 -10.37 7.68
CA THR A 289 58.96 -9.65 7.39
C THR A 289 60.18 -10.56 7.52
N ARG A 290 60.23 -11.40 8.56
CA ARG A 290 61.29 -12.40 8.76
C ARG A 290 61.31 -13.43 7.62
N THR A 291 60.15 -13.99 7.28
CA THR A 291 60.02 -14.98 6.19
C THR A 291 60.42 -14.39 4.84
N PHE A 292 60.05 -13.14 4.55
CA PHE A 292 60.49 -12.45 3.35
C PHE A 292 61.99 -12.20 3.34
N GLY A 293 62.58 -11.81 4.47
CA GLY A 293 64.03 -11.66 4.62
C GLY A 293 64.78 -12.96 4.33
N GLU A 294 64.37 -14.06 4.97
CA GLU A 294 64.94 -15.39 4.76
C GLU A 294 64.81 -15.85 3.30
N LYS A 295 63.65 -15.59 2.65
CA LYS A 295 63.44 -15.94 1.25
C LYS A 295 64.25 -15.08 0.29
N ALA A 296 64.41 -13.78 0.58
CA ALA A 296 65.25 -12.89 -0.22
C ALA A 296 66.74 -13.29 -0.16
N GLU A 297 67.22 -13.71 1.01
CA GLU A 297 68.57 -14.25 1.18
C GLU A 297 68.76 -15.56 0.40
N GLN A 298 67.82 -16.50 0.52
CA GLN A 298 67.82 -17.76 -0.25
C GLN A 298 67.83 -17.50 -1.76
N LEU A 299 67.03 -16.53 -2.23
CA LEU A 299 66.97 -16.14 -3.63
C LEU A 299 68.32 -15.55 -4.10
N THR A 300 68.95 -14.71 -3.28
CA THR A 300 70.26 -14.11 -3.57
C THR A 300 71.34 -15.19 -3.71
N ILE A 301 71.37 -16.16 -2.79
CA ILE A 301 72.31 -17.29 -2.85
C ILE A 301 72.06 -18.15 -4.10
N ALA A 302 70.80 -18.44 -4.42
CA ALA A 302 70.43 -19.20 -5.60
C ALA A 302 70.85 -18.49 -6.90
N PHE A 303 70.65 -17.17 -6.98
CA PHE A 303 71.07 -16.37 -8.14
C PHE A 303 72.59 -16.29 -8.27
N ASP A 304 73.33 -16.10 -7.17
CA ASP A 304 74.79 -16.08 -7.18
C ASP A 304 75.35 -17.43 -7.67
N SER A 305 74.82 -18.55 -7.15
CA SER A 305 75.20 -19.88 -7.60
C SER A 305 74.85 -20.10 -9.08
N ALA A 306 73.67 -19.68 -9.53
CA ALA A 306 73.27 -19.79 -10.93
C ALA A 306 74.17 -18.95 -11.84
N GLY A 307 74.53 -17.73 -11.42
CA GLY A 307 75.44 -16.84 -12.15
C GLY A 307 76.85 -17.41 -12.25
N ARG A 308 77.38 -18.00 -11.17
CA ARG A 308 78.67 -18.70 -11.18
C ARG A 308 78.65 -19.90 -12.13
N ASN A 309 77.61 -20.73 -12.06
CA ASN A 309 77.47 -21.89 -12.94
C ASN A 309 77.36 -21.48 -14.41
N LEU A 310 76.61 -20.43 -14.72
CA LEU A 310 76.51 -19.88 -16.08
C LEU A 310 77.86 -19.38 -16.58
N THR A 311 78.61 -18.65 -15.75
CA THR A 311 79.94 -18.13 -16.10
C THR A 311 80.92 -19.27 -16.39
N SER A 312 80.92 -20.33 -15.57
CA SER A 312 81.73 -21.52 -15.82
C SER A 312 81.35 -22.23 -17.11
N ALA A 313 80.04 -22.48 -17.34
CA ALA A 313 79.57 -23.15 -18.55
C ALA A 313 79.91 -22.37 -19.83
N VAL A 314 79.79 -21.04 -19.79
CA VAL A 314 80.18 -20.16 -20.89
C VAL A 314 81.70 -20.19 -21.12
N SER A 315 82.50 -20.21 -20.05
CA SER A 315 83.96 -20.27 -20.16
C SER A 315 84.42 -21.60 -20.75
N GLU A 316 83.89 -22.73 -20.26
CA GLU A 316 84.18 -24.07 -20.78
C GLU A 316 83.78 -24.21 -22.25
N SER A 317 82.56 -23.76 -22.60
CA SER A 317 82.10 -23.76 -24.00
C SER A 317 82.97 -22.85 -24.88
N GLY A 318 83.46 -21.74 -24.34
CA GLY A 318 84.37 -20.82 -25.02
C GLY A 318 85.73 -21.44 -25.30
N GLU A 319 86.33 -22.11 -24.30
CA GLU A 319 87.58 -22.84 -24.45
C GLU A 319 87.45 -23.99 -25.46
N GLU A 320 86.36 -24.76 -25.40
CA GLU A 320 86.10 -25.83 -26.36
C GLU A 320 85.96 -25.27 -27.79
N PHE A 321 85.24 -24.16 -27.95
CA PHE A 321 85.08 -23.52 -29.25
C PHE A 321 86.42 -23.05 -29.83
N VAL A 322 87.28 -22.43 -29.01
CA VAL A 322 88.63 -22.00 -29.43
C VAL A 322 89.47 -23.22 -29.83
N ALA A 323 89.46 -24.30 -29.04
CA ALA A 323 90.23 -25.51 -29.35
C ALA A 323 89.77 -26.18 -30.67
N ARG A 324 88.45 -26.21 -30.93
CA ARG A 324 87.89 -26.67 -32.20
C ARG A 324 88.31 -25.78 -33.36
N LEU A 325 88.30 -24.46 -33.17
CA LEU A 325 88.71 -23.49 -34.18
C LEU A 325 90.20 -23.62 -34.52
N GLU A 326 91.08 -23.74 -33.54
CA GLU A 326 92.52 -23.97 -33.74
C GLU A 326 92.79 -25.28 -34.48
N THR A 327 92.07 -26.34 -34.13
CA THR A 327 92.21 -27.64 -34.78
C THR A 327 91.74 -27.58 -36.22
N SER A 328 90.58 -26.99 -36.47
CA SER A 328 90.09 -26.77 -37.83
C SER A 328 91.02 -25.86 -38.64
N GLY A 329 91.63 -24.85 -38.01
CA GLY A 329 92.62 -23.97 -38.64
C GLY A 329 93.91 -24.70 -39.03
N ARG A 330 94.39 -25.60 -38.18
CA ARG A 330 95.52 -26.50 -38.50
C ARG A 330 95.17 -27.44 -39.65
N ASP A 331 94.03 -28.12 -39.59
CA ASP A 331 93.57 -29.01 -40.66
C ASP A 331 93.43 -28.30 -42.01
N ILE A 332 92.91 -27.07 -42.02
CA ILE A 332 92.82 -26.23 -43.22
C ILE A 332 94.22 -25.88 -43.73
N SER A 333 95.13 -25.47 -42.83
CA SER A 333 96.50 -25.11 -43.20
C SER A 333 97.26 -26.30 -43.81
N ASP A 334 97.12 -27.49 -43.21
CA ASP A 334 97.72 -28.73 -43.70
C ASP A 334 97.14 -29.15 -45.06
N ARG A 335 95.82 -29.02 -45.24
CA ARG A 335 95.17 -29.26 -46.54
C ARG A 335 95.68 -28.30 -47.61
N ILE A 336 95.82 -27.02 -47.29
CA ILE A 336 96.35 -26.01 -48.22
C ILE A 336 97.80 -26.33 -48.59
N ALA A 337 98.64 -26.70 -47.61
CA ALA A 337 100.03 -27.08 -47.86
C ALA A 337 100.15 -28.31 -48.77
N ASN A 338 99.35 -29.35 -48.50
CA ASN A 338 99.31 -30.57 -49.33
C ASN A 338 98.83 -30.30 -50.75
N VAL A 339 97.76 -29.51 -50.91
CA VAL A 339 97.28 -29.06 -52.23
C VAL A 339 98.36 -28.24 -52.95
N GLY A 340 99.08 -27.38 -52.22
CA GLY A 340 100.20 -26.62 -52.75
C GLY A 340 101.31 -27.50 -53.31
N LEU A 341 101.72 -28.54 -52.57
CA LEU A 341 102.70 -29.53 -53.04
C LEU A 341 102.21 -30.34 -54.25
N GLU A 342 100.93 -30.71 -54.26
CA GLU A 342 100.33 -31.41 -55.40
C GLU A 342 100.31 -30.53 -56.66
N VAL A 343 99.94 -29.26 -56.52
CA VAL A 343 99.98 -28.27 -57.61
C VAL A 343 101.40 -28.08 -58.11
N ASP A 344 102.38 -27.91 -57.23
CA ASP A 344 103.79 -27.76 -57.59
C ASP A 344 104.33 -28.99 -58.35
N SER A 345 103.99 -30.20 -57.90
CA SER A 345 104.33 -31.46 -58.57
C SER A 345 103.70 -31.56 -59.97
N ARG A 346 102.40 -31.22 -60.10
CA ARG A 346 101.71 -31.21 -61.40
C ARG A 346 102.29 -30.18 -62.36
N ILE A 347 102.63 -28.99 -61.87
CA ILE A 347 103.29 -27.94 -62.67
C ILE A 347 104.67 -28.40 -63.12
N SER A 348 105.48 -28.98 -62.22
CA SER A 348 106.81 -29.49 -62.54
C SER A 348 106.76 -30.61 -63.58
N ALA A 349 105.83 -31.56 -63.44
CA ALA A 349 105.61 -32.63 -64.41
C ALA A 349 105.21 -32.07 -65.77
N SER A 350 104.25 -31.13 -65.81
CA SER A 350 103.82 -30.47 -67.04
C SER A 350 104.96 -29.67 -67.69
N SER A 351 105.77 -28.96 -66.90
CA SER A 351 106.95 -28.22 -67.38
C SER A 351 107.99 -29.14 -68.02
N ASN A 352 108.25 -30.30 -67.41
CA ASN A 352 109.16 -31.30 -67.99
C ASN A 352 108.61 -31.91 -69.28
N GLU A 353 107.30 -32.19 -69.34
CA GLU A 353 106.63 -32.68 -70.54
C GLU A 353 106.68 -31.65 -71.69
N VAL A 354 106.41 -30.38 -71.38
CA VAL A 354 106.53 -29.26 -72.33
C VAL A 354 107.98 -29.13 -72.81
N THR A 355 108.95 -29.17 -71.91
CA THR A 355 110.38 -29.12 -72.25
C THR A 355 110.78 -30.27 -73.15
N GLY A 356 110.37 -31.51 -72.82
CA GLY A 356 110.63 -32.70 -73.65
C GLY A 356 109.98 -32.62 -75.03
N THR A 357 108.77 -32.07 -75.10
CA THR A 357 108.08 -31.81 -76.39
C THR A 357 108.83 -30.77 -77.22
N ILE A 358 109.29 -29.67 -76.60
CA ILE A 358 110.09 -28.64 -77.28
C ILE A 358 111.40 -29.22 -77.80
N THR A 359 112.15 -29.97 -76.99
CA THR A 359 113.42 -30.60 -77.41
C THR A 359 113.21 -31.54 -78.59
N ARG A 360 112.18 -32.40 -78.52
CA ARG A 360 111.85 -33.32 -79.64
C ARG A 360 111.49 -32.58 -80.92
N VAL A 361 110.70 -31.51 -80.82
CA VAL A 361 110.35 -30.66 -81.97
C VAL A 361 111.60 -29.96 -82.52
N ALA A 362 112.50 -29.50 -81.66
CA ALA A 362 113.76 -28.88 -82.06
C ALA A 362 114.67 -29.87 -82.79
N ASP A 363 114.85 -31.08 -82.27
CA ASP A 363 115.64 -32.16 -82.89
C ASP A 363 115.05 -32.58 -84.24
N GLU A 364 113.74 -32.77 -84.31
CA GLU A 364 113.04 -33.09 -85.56
C GLU A 364 113.21 -31.96 -86.60
N THR A 365 113.10 -30.71 -86.17
CA THR A 365 113.31 -29.55 -87.04
C THR A 365 114.76 -29.46 -87.53
N ALA A 366 115.74 -29.71 -86.65
CA ALA A 366 117.15 -29.73 -87.01
C ALA A 366 117.48 -30.86 -88.00
N ALA A 367 116.92 -32.07 -87.79
CA ALA A 367 117.09 -33.20 -88.69
C ALA A 367 116.47 -32.94 -90.07
N ARG A 368 115.26 -32.36 -90.12
CA ARG A 368 114.62 -31.93 -91.37
C ARG A 368 115.49 -30.90 -92.09
N PHE A 369 116.02 -29.92 -91.37
CA PHE A 369 116.90 -28.89 -91.94
C PHE A 369 118.20 -29.48 -92.50
N ALA A 370 118.84 -30.41 -91.77
CA ALA A 370 120.05 -31.09 -92.24
C ALA A 370 119.79 -31.90 -93.52
N SER A 371 118.71 -32.69 -93.55
CA SER A 371 118.32 -33.46 -94.73
C SER A 371 118.01 -32.57 -95.95
N GLU A 372 117.30 -31.46 -95.74
CA GLU A 372 117.02 -30.51 -96.82
C GLU A 372 118.29 -29.79 -97.30
N SER A 373 119.22 -29.47 -96.39
CA SER A 373 120.53 -28.91 -96.74
C SER A 373 121.39 -29.89 -97.54
N GLU A 374 121.38 -31.18 -97.22
CA GLU A 374 122.05 -32.23 -98.02
C GLU A 374 121.42 -32.37 -99.40
N ARG A 375 120.07 -32.41 -99.48
CA ARG A 375 119.36 -32.42 -100.76
C ARG A 375 119.69 -31.19 -101.60
N LEU A 376 119.71 -30.00 -101.00
CA LEU A 376 120.08 -28.75 -101.67
C LEU A 376 121.52 -28.78 -102.16
N THR A 377 122.46 -29.24 -101.32
CA THR A 377 123.88 -29.39 -101.70
C THR A 377 124.04 -30.36 -102.85
N GLY A 378 123.35 -31.51 -102.82
CA GLY A 378 123.32 -32.48 -103.91
C GLY A 378 122.72 -31.92 -105.19
N ALA A 379 121.62 -31.17 -105.11
CA ALA A 379 121.01 -30.50 -106.25
C ALA A 379 121.95 -29.44 -106.87
N ILE A 380 122.68 -28.68 -106.04
CA ILE A 380 123.69 -27.72 -106.49
C ILE A 380 124.86 -28.45 -107.16
N ALA A 381 125.37 -29.53 -106.57
CA ALA A 381 126.45 -30.32 -107.14
C ALA A 381 126.07 -30.91 -108.51
N ALA A 382 124.89 -31.52 -108.61
CA ALA A 382 124.35 -32.05 -109.87
C ALA A 382 124.15 -30.94 -110.92
N THR A 383 123.67 -29.76 -110.50
CA THR A 383 123.57 -28.60 -111.37
C THR A 383 124.96 -28.15 -111.84
N GLY A 384 125.95 -28.11 -110.95
CA GLY A 384 127.34 -27.76 -111.26
C GLY A 384 128.00 -28.74 -112.23
N GLU A 385 127.77 -30.05 -112.06
CA GLU A 385 128.25 -31.09 -112.98
C GLU A 385 127.57 -30.98 -114.35
N SER A 386 126.25 -30.74 -114.38
CA SER A 386 125.51 -30.48 -115.62
C SER A 386 126.04 -29.24 -116.36
N VAL A 387 126.29 -28.14 -115.63
CA VAL A 387 126.90 -26.92 -116.18
C VAL A 387 128.30 -27.20 -116.73
N THR A 388 129.13 -27.92 -115.97
CA THR A 388 130.49 -28.29 -116.39
C THR A 388 130.47 -29.19 -117.64
N GLY A 389 129.61 -30.20 -117.68
CA GLY A 389 129.46 -31.09 -118.84
C GLY A 389 128.94 -30.35 -120.09
N ARG A 390 128.01 -29.41 -119.92
CA ARG A 390 127.58 -28.50 -120.99
C ARG A 390 128.74 -27.62 -121.46
N LEU A 391 129.56 -27.10 -120.56
CA LEU A 391 130.76 -26.31 -120.87
C LEU A 391 131.80 -27.14 -121.64
N GLU A 392 132.09 -28.36 -121.19
CA GLU A 392 133.02 -29.25 -121.90
C GLU A 392 132.51 -29.60 -123.30
N THR A 393 131.22 -29.94 -123.44
CA THR A 393 130.61 -30.24 -124.74
C THR A 393 130.67 -29.02 -125.66
N THR A 394 130.32 -27.84 -125.13
CA THR A 394 130.42 -26.57 -125.87
C THR A 394 131.87 -26.27 -126.27
N THR A 395 132.82 -26.54 -125.38
CA THR A 395 134.25 -26.32 -125.64
C THR A 395 134.78 -27.28 -126.69
N ARG A 396 134.38 -28.57 -126.66
CA ARG A 396 134.69 -29.56 -127.70
C ARG A 396 134.09 -29.16 -129.04
N ASP A 397 132.81 -28.78 -129.09
CA ASP A 397 132.16 -28.29 -130.31
C ASP A 397 132.87 -27.05 -130.87
N LEU A 398 133.29 -26.12 -129.99
CA LEU A 398 134.12 -24.98 -130.39
C LEU A 398 135.49 -25.40 -130.93
N LEU A 399 136.15 -26.37 -130.31
CA LEU A 399 137.45 -26.91 -130.75
C LEU A 399 137.34 -27.65 -132.10
N ASP A 400 136.30 -28.44 -132.30
CA ASP A 400 136.01 -29.14 -133.55
C ASP A 400 135.71 -28.13 -134.66
N ARG A 401 134.90 -27.10 -134.37
CA ARG A 401 134.68 -25.97 -135.28
C ARG A 401 135.97 -25.22 -135.61
N LEU A 402 136.83 -24.98 -134.61
CA LEU A 402 138.11 -24.30 -134.79
C LEU A 402 139.07 -25.15 -135.65
N THR A 403 139.09 -26.47 -135.42
CA THR A 403 139.90 -27.43 -136.17
C THR A 403 139.42 -27.53 -137.61
N ALA A 404 138.12 -27.68 -137.83
CA ALA A 404 137.51 -27.66 -139.17
C ALA A 404 137.79 -26.34 -139.90
N THR A 405 137.70 -25.21 -139.20
CA THR A 405 138.08 -23.89 -139.75
C THR A 405 139.58 -23.83 -140.06
N GLY A 406 140.43 -24.42 -139.23
CA GLY A 406 141.87 -24.52 -139.44
C GLY A 406 142.25 -25.43 -140.61
N GLU A 407 141.56 -26.56 -140.79
CA GLU A 407 141.72 -27.45 -141.94
C GLU A 407 141.22 -26.80 -143.23
N ASP A 408 140.08 -26.09 -143.19
CA ASP A 408 139.57 -25.34 -144.34
C ASP A 408 140.51 -24.18 -144.72
N LEU A 409 141.07 -23.48 -143.72
CA LEU A 409 142.10 -22.46 -143.91
C LEU A 409 143.37 -23.06 -144.52
N THR A 410 143.84 -24.19 -143.98
CA THR A 410 145.03 -24.89 -144.48
C THR A 410 144.82 -25.42 -145.89
N GLY A 411 143.64 -25.97 -146.18
CA GLY A 411 143.23 -26.43 -147.51
C GLY A 411 143.15 -25.27 -148.50
N THR A 412 142.63 -24.12 -148.08
CA THR A 412 142.61 -22.89 -148.88
C THR A 412 144.04 -22.41 -149.18
N VAL A 413 144.89 -22.32 -148.16
CA VAL A 413 146.31 -21.93 -148.32
C VAL A 413 147.06 -22.88 -149.26
N THR A 414 146.88 -24.19 -149.10
CA THR A 414 147.52 -25.22 -149.93
C THR A 414 147.03 -25.16 -151.37
N ARG A 415 145.72 -24.91 -151.59
CA ARG A 415 145.15 -24.73 -152.93
C ARG A 415 145.75 -23.51 -153.63
N THR A 416 145.81 -22.37 -152.94
CA THR A 416 146.48 -21.17 -153.47
C THR A 416 147.97 -21.39 -153.77
N LEU A 417 148.71 -22.06 -152.88
CA LEU A 417 150.13 -22.37 -153.11
C LEU A 417 150.32 -23.33 -154.30
N GLY A 418 149.46 -24.34 -154.44
CA GLY A 418 149.49 -25.28 -155.54
C GLY A 418 149.17 -24.65 -156.90
N GLU A 419 148.18 -23.75 -156.96
CA GLU A 419 147.85 -22.97 -158.15
C GLU A 419 149.00 -22.04 -158.58
N THR A 420 149.73 -21.46 -157.61
CA THR A 420 150.87 -20.55 -157.88
C THR A 420 152.12 -21.28 -158.40
N ILE A 421 152.35 -22.52 -157.95
CA ILE A 421 153.49 -23.33 -158.40
C ILE A 421 153.23 -23.92 -159.79
N ALA A 422 152.00 -24.35 -160.09
CA ALA A 422 151.64 -24.89 -161.41
C ALA A 422 151.72 -23.85 -162.54
N THR A 423 151.61 -22.55 -162.22
CA THR A 423 151.78 -21.46 -163.18
C THR A 423 153.24 -21.16 -163.52
N PHE A 424 154.20 -21.50 -162.66
CA PHE A 424 155.63 -21.21 -162.90
C PHE A 424 156.35 -22.23 -163.79
N THR A 425 155.85 -23.47 -163.89
CA THR A 425 156.58 -24.58 -164.54
C THR A 425 156.19 -24.82 -166.01
N SER A 426 155.19 -24.12 -166.57
CA SER A 426 154.68 -24.36 -167.93
C SER A 426 155.26 -23.46 -169.02
N GLU A 427 156.23 -22.59 -168.72
CA GLU A 427 156.79 -21.62 -169.68
C GLU A 427 158.32 -21.72 -169.80
N ALA A 428 158.85 -22.74 -170.52
CA ALA A 428 160.03 -22.61 -171.43
C ALA A 428 160.61 -23.93 -171.99
N ALA A 429 160.31 -24.23 -173.27
CA ALA A 429 161.15 -24.90 -174.30
C ALA A 429 160.49 -24.63 -175.70
N PRO A 430 161.13 -24.75 -176.91
CA PRO A 430 162.53 -25.08 -177.31
C PRO A 430 163.19 -24.35 -178.57
N SER A 431 164.52 -24.54 -178.79
CA SER A 431 165.36 -24.62 -180.07
C SER A 431 165.63 -23.37 -180.98
N PRO A 432 166.60 -23.34 -181.96
CA PRO A 432 168.04 -23.78 -182.09
C PRO A 432 169.04 -22.78 -182.81
N THR A 433 170.37 -23.11 -182.93
CA THR A 433 171.46 -22.71 -183.93
C THR A 433 172.70 -21.81 -183.57
N ALA A 434 173.90 -22.24 -184.10
CA ALA A 434 175.20 -21.61 -184.52
C ALA A 434 176.05 -20.68 -183.58
N SER A 435 177.29 -21.01 -183.11
CA SER A 435 178.69 -21.04 -183.68
C SER A 435 179.48 -19.71 -183.59
N PRO A 436 180.85 -19.66 -183.59
CA PRO A 436 181.86 -20.74 -183.50
C PRO A 436 182.68 -20.79 -182.19
#